data_AF-A0AAJ1X8N4-F1
#
_entry.id   AF-A0AAJ1X8N4-F1
#
_cell.length_a   1.000
_cell.length_b   1.000
_cell.length_c   1.000
_cell.angle_alpha   90.00
_cell.angle_beta   90.00
_cell.angle_gamma   90.00
#
_symmetry.space_group_name_H-M   'P 1'
#
loop_
_entity.id
_entity.type
_entity.pdbx_description
1 polymer ?
#
loop_
_entity_poly.entity_id
_entity_poly.type
_entity_poly.pdbx_seq_one_letter_code
_entity_poly.pdbx_strand_id
1 'polypeptide(L)'
;MRISIGKSTFDVRVKGNEAEAIRLNMEWAPRMEAVAPRAVIAIEKVSGCKVRKLDGDQAQAFARLKCAKGARPMHRGPGRIEYVCDIEDAYQYSGMDVAVADMTCRPKRY
;
A
#
# COMPACT_ATOMS: atom_id res chain seq x y z
N MET A 1 -1.00 0.95 1.55
CA MET A 1 -2.14 0.64 0.65
C MET A 1 -3.40 1.17 1.29
N ARG A 2 -4.13 2.05 0.59
CA ARG A 2 -5.38 2.62 1.11
C ARG A 2 -6.56 1.68 0.86
N ILE A 3 -7.34 1.37 1.89
CA ILE A 3 -8.54 0.54 1.78
C ILE A 3 -9.62 1.01 2.75
N SER A 4 -10.87 0.97 2.32
CA SER A 4 -12.04 1.28 3.16
C SER A 4 -12.79 0.01 3.52
N ILE A 5 -13.07 -0.18 4.82
CA ILE A 5 -13.84 -1.28 5.38
C ILE A 5 -14.95 -0.68 6.24
N GLY A 6 -16.20 -0.82 5.80
CA GLY A 6 -17.32 -0.11 6.40
C GLY A 6 -17.07 1.40 6.38
N LYS A 7 -17.20 2.05 7.54
CA LYS A 7 -16.96 3.50 7.69
C LYS A 7 -15.51 3.88 8.02
N SER A 8 -14.57 2.93 8.12
CA SER A 8 -13.14 3.26 8.33
C SER A 8 -12.36 3.15 7.03
N THR A 9 -11.45 4.09 6.81
CA THR A 9 -10.44 4.06 5.76
C THR A 9 -9.07 3.94 6.41
N PHE A 10 -8.29 2.95 5.99
CA PHE A 10 -6.95 2.68 6.52
C PHE A 10 -5.89 2.84 5.44
N ASP A 11 -4.71 3.35 5.80
CA ASP A 11 -3.46 3.03 5.11
C ASP A 11 -2.84 1.81 5.79
N VAL A 12 -2.72 0.71 5.05
CA VAL A 12 -2.12 -0.53 5.54
C VAL A 12 -0.73 -0.71 4.95
N ARG A 13 0.23 -0.97 5.83
CA ARG A 13 1.62 -1.27 5.49
C ARG A 13 1.94 -2.67 5.98
N VAL A 14 2.70 -3.42 5.19
CA VAL A 14 3.05 -4.81 5.50
C VAL A 14 4.56 -4.93 5.35
N LYS A 15 5.21 -5.63 6.27
CA LYS A 15 6.65 -5.95 6.21
C LYS A 15 6.87 -7.33 6.81
N GLY A 16 7.18 -8.31 5.97
CA GLY A 16 7.29 -9.70 6.43
C GLY A 16 6.03 -10.14 7.20
N ASN A 17 6.21 -10.72 8.38
CA ASN A 17 5.09 -11.20 9.21
C ASN A 17 4.45 -10.12 10.10
N GLU A 18 4.64 -8.84 9.77
CA GLU A 18 4.08 -7.71 10.51
C GLU A 18 3.29 -6.80 9.58
N ALA A 19 2.24 -6.18 10.11
CA ALA A 19 1.48 -5.16 9.41
C ALA A 19 1.06 -4.04 10.36
N GLU A 20 0.89 -2.86 9.79
CA GLU A 20 0.41 -1.64 10.44
C GLU A 20 -0.82 -1.15 9.67
N ALA A 21 -1.87 -0.74 10.38
CA ALA A 21 -3.05 -0.10 9.81
C ALA A 21 -3.30 1.24 10.50
N ILE A 22 -3.15 2.34 9.76
CA ILE A 22 -3.39 3.70 10.23
C ILE A 22 -4.73 4.17 9.69
N ARG A 23 -5.66 4.53 10.56
CA ARG A 23 -6.98 5.06 10.16
C ARG A 23 -6.84 6.52 9.70
N LEU A 24 -7.33 6.81 8.50
CA LEU A 24 -7.13 8.09 7.82
C LEU A 24 -8.32 9.05 7.94
N ASN A 25 -9.51 8.54 8.22
CA ASN A 25 -10.72 9.36 8.33
C ASN A 25 -11.09 9.60 9.80
N MET A 26 -11.83 10.68 10.07
CA MET A 26 -12.37 10.93 11.40
C MET A 26 -13.59 10.04 11.66
N GLU A 27 -13.69 9.52 12.89
CA GLU A 27 -14.89 8.91 13.44
C GLU A 27 -15.07 9.46 14.85
N TRP A 28 -16.31 9.71 15.26
CA TRP A 28 -16.60 10.23 16.60
C TRP A 28 -16.27 9.18 17.67
N ALA A 29 -15.25 9.45 18.47
CA ALA A 29 -14.81 8.69 19.65
C ALA A 29 -15.03 7.15 19.55
N PRO A 30 -14.53 6.47 18.49
CA PRO A 30 -14.80 5.05 18.33
C PRO A 30 -14.01 4.26 19.37
N ARG A 31 -14.66 3.26 19.97
CA ARG A 31 -13.96 2.29 20.81
C ARG A 31 -13.20 1.28 19.97
N MET A 32 -12.22 0.63 20.59
CA MET A 32 -11.40 -0.38 19.91
C MET A 32 -12.21 -1.56 19.40
N GLU A 33 -13.23 -2.01 20.13
CA GLU A 33 -14.10 -3.12 19.72
C GLU A 33 -14.84 -2.83 18.41
N ALA A 34 -15.08 -1.55 18.10
CA ALA A 34 -15.71 -1.13 16.85
C ALA A 34 -14.71 -1.02 15.70
N VAL A 35 -13.44 -0.71 15.95
CA VAL A 35 -12.43 -0.46 14.89
C VAL A 35 -11.60 -1.71 14.61
N ALA A 36 -11.23 -2.47 15.64
CA ALA A 36 -10.35 -3.63 15.54
C ALA A 36 -10.82 -4.66 14.50
N PRO A 37 -12.11 -5.06 14.41
CA PRO A 37 -12.56 -5.98 13.36
C PRO A 37 -12.33 -5.45 11.94
N ARG A 38 -12.51 -4.14 11.73
CA ARG A 38 -12.30 -3.48 10.43
C ARG A 38 -10.82 -3.40 10.08
N ALA A 39 -9.97 -3.10 11.07
CA ALA A 39 -8.52 -3.11 10.92
C ALA A 39 -8.00 -4.51 10.58
N VAL A 40 -8.49 -5.56 11.25
CA VAL A 40 -8.16 -6.97 10.93
C VAL A 40 -8.53 -7.29 9.49
N ILE A 41 -9.76 -7.00 9.06
CA ILE A 41 -10.19 -7.26 7.68
C ILE A 41 -9.32 -6.50 6.67
N ALA A 42 -9.00 -5.23 6.94
CA ALA A 42 -8.13 -4.43 6.09
C ALA A 42 -6.75 -5.06 5.95
N ILE A 43 -6.13 -5.46 7.06
CA ILE A 43 -4.81 -6.09 7.10
C ILE A 43 -4.81 -7.43 6.38
N GLU A 44 -5.80 -8.29 6.61
CA GLU A 44 -5.88 -9.59 5.94
C GLU A 44 -6.08 -9.45 4.43
N LYS A 45 -6.94 -8.51 3.99
CA LYS A 45 -7.14 -8.23 2.56
C LYS A 45 -5.87 -7.70 1.89
N VAL A 46 -5.13 -6.81 2.55
CA VAL A 46 -3.93 -6.19 1.98
C VAL A 46 -2.76 -7.17 1.97
N SER A 47 -2.51 -7.85 3.09
CA SER A 47 -1.37 -8.77 3.24
C SER A 47 -1.56 -10.12 2.55
N GLY A 48 -2.81 -10.58 2.40
CA GLY A 48 -3.12 -11.95 1.99
C GLY A 48 -2.85 -12.99 3.09
N CYS A 49 -2.47 -12.56 4.29
CA CYS A 49 -2.17 -13.42 5.43
C CYS A 49 -3.24 -13.29 6.51
N LYS A 50 -3.25 -14.24 7.46
CA LYS A 50 -4.16 -14.17 8.61
C LYS A 50 -3.55 -13.39 9.76
N VAL A 51 -4.36 -12.58 10.44
CA VAL A 51 -3.93 -11.88 11.66
C VAL A 51 -3.91 -12.86 12.83
N ARG A 52 -2.77 -12.94 13.53
CA ARG A 52 -2.60 -13.80 14.72
C ARG A 52 -2.77 -13.00 16.02
N LYS A 53 -2.29 -11.76 16.03
CA LYS A 53 -2.38 -10.85 17.16
C LYS A 53 -2.54 -9.43 16.63
N LEU A 54 -3.38 -8.65 17.27
CA LEU A 54 -3.56 -7.23 17.03
C LEU A 54 -3.23 -6.46 18.32
N ASP A 55 -2.45 -5.40 18.20
CA ASP A 55 -2.08 -4.46 19.27
C ASP A 55 -2.34 -3.02 18.77
N GLY A 56 -2.26 -2.03 19.67
CA GLY A 56 -2.42 -0.60 19.34
C GLY A 56 -3.75 0.00 19.82
N ASP A 57 -4.24 0.99 19.08
CA ASP A 57 -5.42 1.79 19.41
C ASP A 57 -6.33 2.05 18.19
N GLN A 58 -7.38 2.85 18.39
CA GLN A 58 -8.45 3.08 17.42
C GLN A 58 -8.01 3.94 16.21
N ALA A 59 -6.86 4.59 16.30
CA ALA A 59 -6.24 5.34 15.22
C ALA A 59 -5.17 4.51 14.50
N GLN A 60 -4.43 3.66 15.23
CA GLN A 60 -3.32 2.89 14.67
C GLN A 60 -3.24 1.50 15.30
N ALA A 61 -3.31 0.48 14.45
CA ALA A 61 -3.23 -0.92 14.87
C ALA A 61 -1.99 -1.61 14.26
N PHE A 62 -1.34 -2.45 15.05
CA PHE A 62 -0.21 -3.28 14.65
C PHE A 62 -0.60 -4.75 14.72
N ALA A 63 -0.25 -5.53 13.70
CA ALA A 63 -0.61 -6.94 13.60
C ALA A 63 0.61 -7.82 13.41
N ARG A 64 0.62 -8.96 14.11
CA ARG A 64 1.47 -10.10 13.77
C ARG A 64 0.69 -11.05 12.86
N LEU A 65 1.28 -11.44 11.74
CA LEU A 65 0.66 -12.23 10.69
C LEU A 65 1.11 -13.70 10.72
N LYS A 66 0.20 -14.58 10.27
CA LYS A 66 0.49 -15.96 9.91
C LYS A 66 0.30 -16.10 8.39
N CYS A 67 1.38 -15.99 7.66
CA CYS A 67 1.42 -16.23 6.21
C CYS A 67 1.64 -17.72 5.92
N ALA A 68 1.08 -18.23 4.83
CA ALA A 68 1.36 -19.60 4.37
C ALA A 68 2.86 -19.75 4.03
N LYS A 69 3.41 -20.96 4.16
CA LYS A 69 4.83 -21.22 3.83
C LYS A 69 5.12 -20.81 2.38
N GLY A 70 6.13 -19.97 2.18
CA GLY A 70 6.49 -19.44 0.86
C GLY A 70 5.65 -18.27 0.37
N ALA A 71 4.54 -17.92 1.04
CA ALA A 71 3.76 -16.74 0.73
C ALA A 71 4.54 -15.50 1.20
N ARG A 72 5.09 -14.74 0.26
CA ARG A 72 5.54 -13.39 0.56
C ARG A 72 4.27 -12.55 0.80
N PRO A 73 4.11 -11.94 2.00
CA PRO A 73 2.99 -11.05 2.26
C PRO A 73 2.94 -10.05 1.12
N MET A 74 1.77 -9.98 0.48
CA MET A 74 1.64 -9.27 -0.78
C MET A 74 1.90 -7.78 -0.48
N HIS A 75 3.09 -7.28 -0.81
CA HIS A 75 3.31 -5.85 -0.93
C HIS A 75 2.54 -5.41 -2.17
N ARG A 76 1.21 -5.28 -2.02
CA ARG A 76 0.44 -4.39 -2.88
C ARG A 76 0.85 -2.98 -2.49
N GLY A 77 2.04 -2.58 -2.94
CA GLY A 77 2.21 -1.22 -3.45
C GLY A 77 1.10 -0.94 -4.47
N PRO A 78 0.87 0.32 -4.86
CA PRO A 78 -0.10 0.59 -5.92
C PRO A 78 0.22 -0.39 -7.06
N GLY A 79 -0.73 -1.29 -7.35
CA GLY A 79 -0.43 -2.52 -8.09
C GLY A 79 0.38 -2.17 -9.33
N ARG A 80 1.48 -2.90 -9.60
CA ARG A 80 2.45 -2.63 -10.68
C ARG A 80 2.00 -1.51 -11.61
N ILE A 81 2.27 -0.25 -11.25
CA ILE A 81 1.89 0.89 -12.09
C ILE A 81 2.82 0.78 -13.30
N GLU A 82 2.30 0.27 -14.39
CA GLU A 82 2.97 0.38 -15.68
C GLU A 82 2.81 1.81 -16.16
N TYR A 83 3.89 2.41 -16.63
CA TYR A 83 3.85 3.71 -17.29
C TYR A 83 3.95 3.49 -18.79
N VAL A 84 3.20 4.27 -19.55
CA VAL A 84 3.42 4.46 -20.98
C VAL A 84 4.13 5.78 -21.12
N CYS A 85 5.30 5.76 -21.75
CA CYS A 85 6.13 6.96 -21.96
C CYS A 85 6.19 7.28 -23.44
N ASP A 86 5.92 8.53 -23.77
CA ASP A 86 6.08 9.10 -25.10
C ASP A 86 7.40 9.89 -25.12
N ILE A 87 8.27 9.62 -26.09
CA ILE A 87 9.53 10.36 -26.29
C ILE A 87 9.19 11.63 -27.04
N GLU A 88 9.49 12.78 -26.44
CA GLU A 88 9.20 14.08 -27.04
C GLU A 88 10.37 14.55 -27.93
N ASP A 89 11.60 14.36 -27.45
CA ASP A 89 12.81 14.70 -28.19
C ASP A 89 13.97 13.79 -27.81
N ALA A 90 14.90 13.59 -28.73
CA ALA A 90 16.15 12.90 -28.49
C ALA A 90 17.28 13.55 -29.29
N TYR A 91 18.25 14.14 -28.59
CA TYR A 91 19.39 14.82 -29.20
C TYR A 91 20.72 14.38 -28.59
N GLN A 92 21.79 14.50 -29.38
CA GLN A 92 23.14 14.28 -28.89
C GLN A 92 23.74 15.60 -28.40
N TYR A 93 24.12 15.65 -27.14
CA TYR A 93 24.79 16.83 -26.59
C TYR A 93 26.28 16.76 -26.89
N SER A 94 26.69 17.43 -27.98
CA SER A 94 28.07 17.42 -28.52
C SER A 94 29.15 17.83 -27.52
N GLY A 95 28.81 18.53 -26.43
CA GLY A 95 29.76 18.94 -25.38
C GLY A 95 30.10 17.85 -24.36
N MET A 96 29.35 16.75 -24.30
CA MET A 96 29.56 15.65 -23.34
C MET A 96 29.50 14.25 -23.95
N ASP A 97 29.25 14.13 -25.27
CA ASP A 97 29.09 12.83 -25.95
C ASP A 97 28.00 11.95 -25.31
N VAL A 98 26.91 12.59 -24.87
CA VAL A 98 25.76 11.96 -24.21
C VAL A 98 24.53 12.11 -25.09
N ALA A 99 23.82 11.01 -25.31
CA ALA A 99 22.48 11.03 -25.89
C ALA A 99 21.47 11.37 -24.79
N VAL A 100 20.73 12.47 -24.99
CA VAL A 100 19.69 12.95 -24.08
C VAL A 100 18.34 12.68 -24.73
N ALA A 101 17.41 12.09 -23.98
CA ALA A 101 16.02 11.91 -24.39
C ALA A 101 15.09 12.57 -23.38
N ASP A 102 14.19 13.42 -23.88
CA ASP A 102 13.09 13.97 -23.10
C ASP A 102 11.84 13.10 -23.31
N MET A 103 11.16 12.78 -22.21
CA MET A 103 10.00 11.89 -22.27
C MET A 103 8.97 12.20 -21.19
N THR A 104 7.70 12.14 -21.60
CA THR A 104 6.55 12.26 -20.71
C THR A 104 5.94 10.89 -20.44
N CYS A 105 5.91 10.48 -19.17
CA CYS A 105 5.36 9.20 -18.74
C CYS A 105 3.99 9.36 -18.05
N ARG A 106 3.01 8.53 -18.44
CA ARG A 106 1.67 8.49 -17.86
C ARG A 106 1.33 7.09 -17.33
N PRO A 107 0.63 6.96 -16.19
CA PRO A 107 0.24 5.66 -15.67
C PRO A 107 -0.77 4.97 -16.59
N LYS A 108 -0.51 3.71 -16.93
CA LYS A 108 -1.37 2.84 -17.75
C LYS A 108 -2.60 2.47 -16.94
N ARG A 109 -3.78 2.93 -17.39
CA ARG A 109 -5.07 2.52 -16.83
C ARG A 109 -5.57 1.29 -17.59
N TYR A 110 -5.90 0.23 -16.86
CA TYR A 110 -6.59 -0.97 -17.38
C TYR A 110 -8.11 -0.80 -17.24
#